data_AF-N9KVV8-F1
#
_entry.id   AF-N9KVV8-F1
#
_cell.length_a   1.000
_cell.length_b   1.000
_cell.length_c   1.000
_cell.angle_alpha   90.00
_cell.angle_beta   90.00
_cell.angle_gamma   90.00
#
_symmetry.space_group_name_H-M   'P 1'
#
loop_
_entity.id
_entity.type
_entity.pdbx_description
1 polymer ?
#
loop_
_entity_poly.entity_id
_entity_poly.type
_entity_poly.pdbx_seq_one_letter_code
_entity_poly.pdbx_strand_id
1 'polypeptide(L)'
;MSIQVNDKDIDWHSWLNLEVKDSKKYRDNFLESKMYHKRFDILVNGIYSVTDGFNKYKNDSKFGGYIAAGHQRLQDALNLISLQYSAGGDLNFIKELYPYLLHWTEEYAETSHLYNLSPDAGGRYVWHISLGTEDYWYIA
;
A
#
# COMPACT_ATOMS: atom_id res chain seq x y z
N MET A 1 -17.65 -5.12 -11.86
CA MET A 1 -16.65 -6.12 -12.28
C MET A 1 -15.69 -6.28 -11.12
N SER A 2 -15.69 -7.40 -10.39
CA SER A 2 -14.64 -7.67 -9.41
C SER A 2 -13.39 -7.98 -10.23
N ILE A 3 -12.38 -7.11 -10.19
CA ILE A 3 -11.10 -7.45 -10.79
C ILE A 3 -10.55 -8.60 -9.95
N GLN A 4 -10.49 -9.80 -10.52
CA GLN A 4 -9.82 -10.91 -9.83
C GLN A 4 -8.32 -10.65 -9.93
N VAL A 5 -7.79 -10.01 -8.89
CA VAL A 5 -6.38 -9.76 -8.72
C VAL A 5 -5.87 -10.81 -7.72
N ASN A 6 -4.79 -11.50 -8.07
CA ASN A 6 -4.18 -12.50 -7.22
C ASN A 6 -2.80 -12.01 -6.81
N ASP A 7 -2.62 -11.78 -5.50
CA ASP A 7 -1.37 -11.30 -4.91
C ASP A 7 -0.17 -12.23 -5.19
N LYS A 8 -0.41 -13.50 -5.57
CA LYS A 8 0.64 -14.45 -5.97
C LYS A 8 1.20 -14.21 -7.36
N ASP A 9 0.52 -13.43 -8.18
CA ASP A 9 0.88 -13.18 -9.58
C ASP A 9 1.65 -11.87 -9.74
N ILE A 10 1.98 -11.18 -8.64
CA ILE A 10 2.76 -9.93 -8.67
C ILE A 10 4.20 -10.24 -9.07
N ASP A 11 4.64 -9.65 -10.18
CA ASP A 11 6.05 -9.69 -10.62
C ASP A 11 6.87 -8.61 -9.89
N TRP A 12 7.28 -8.94 -8.66
CA TRP A 12 8.11 -8.07 -7.83
C TRP A 12 9.45 -7.70 -8.49
N HIS A 13 9.99 -8.59 -9.31
CA HIS A 13 11.25 -8.33 -10.00
C HIS A 13 11.07 -7.27 -11.08
N SER A 14 9.98 -7.35 -11.84
CA SER A 14 9.58 -6.29 -12.78
C SER A 14 9.41 -4.95 -12.06
N TRP A 15 8.76 -4.94 -10.89
CA TRP A 15 8.54 -3.70 -10.12
C TRP A 15 9.84 -3.05 -9.68
N LEU A 16 10.80 -3.83 -9.17
CA LEU A 16 12.13 -3.31 -8.80
C LEU A 16 12.87 -2.70 -10.01
N ASN A 17 12.68 -3.25 -11.21
CA ASN A 17 13.29 -2.74 -12.44
C ASN A 17 12.68 -1.42 -12.93
N LEU A 18 11.55 -0.97 -12.37
CA LEU A 18 10.90 0.31 -12.70
C LEU A 18 11.50 1.51 -11.94
N GLU A 19 12.57 1.29 -11.18
CA GLU A 19 13.30 2.35 -10.51
C GLU A 19 13.88 3.35 -11.52
N VAL A 20 13.56 4.63 -11.35
CA VAL A 20 14.08 5.72 -12.17
C VAL A 20 15.51 6.04 -11.77
N LYS A 21 16.46 5.60 -12.60
CA LYS A 21 17.89 5.85 -12.38
C LYS A 21 18.37 7.24 -12.79
N ASP A 22 17.65 7.90 -13.70
CA ASP A 22 18.02 9.22 -14.21
C ASP A 22 17.24 10.34 -13.51
N SER A 23 17.91 11.03 -12.59
CA SER A 23 17.34 12.17 -11.85
C SER A 23 16.88 13.33 -12.74
N LYS A 24 17.38 13.44 -13.98
CA LYS A 24 16.92 14.47 -14.93
C LYS A 24 15.47 14.27 -15.37
N LYS A 25 14.91 13.07 -15.17
CA LYS A 25 13.52 12.76 -15.48
C LYS A 25 12.55 13.22 -14.39
N TYR A 26 13.05 13.64 -13.24
CA TYR A 26 12.20 13.95 -12.10
C TYR A 26 11.27 15.12 -12.45
N ARG A 27 10.00 14.93 -12.14
CA ARG A 27 8.94 15.95 -12.27
C ARG A 27 8.96 16.89 -11.07
N ASP A 28 9.38 16.40 -9.91
CA ASP A 28 9.56 17.18 -8.69
C ASP A 28 11.01 17.66 -8.54
N ASN A 29 11.19 18.98 -8.54
CA ASN A 29 12.49 19.63 -8.40
C ASN A 29 13.09 19.53 -6.98
N PHE A 30 12.27 19.19 -5.98
CA PHE A 30 12.71 19.03 -4.60
C PHE A 30 12.97 17.57 -4.22
N LEU A 31 12.70 16.62 -5.13
CA LEU A 31 12.98 15.21 -4.90
C LEU A 31 14.47 14.94 -5.08
N GLU A 32 15.18 14.72 -3.97
CA GLU A 32 16.58 14.34 -4.01
C GLU A 32 16.75 12.90 -4.52
N SER A 33 17.70 12.67 -5.45
CA SER A 33 17.96 11.34 -6.03
C SER A 33 18.26 10.28 -4.97
N LYS A 34 19.12 10.58 -3.98
CA LYS A 34 19.44 9.64 -2.90
C LYS A 34 18.20 9.26 -2.09
N MET A 35 17.32 10.23 -1.83
CA MET A 35 16.08 10.04 -1.09
C MET A 35 15.09 9.21 -1.88
N TYR A 36 14.97 9.46 -3.19
CA TYR A 36 14.17 8.65 -4.10
C TYR A 36 14.59 7.18 -4.06
N HIS A 37 15.86 6.87 -4.33
CA HIS A 37 16.34 5.48 -4.40
C HIS A 37 16.10 4.74 -3.08
N LYS A 38 16.40 5.39 -1.95
CA LYS A 38 16.14 4.82 -0.62
C LYS A 38 14.64 4.56 -0.40
N ARG A 39 13.78 5.53 -0.71
CA ARG A 39 12.34 5.40 -0.50
C ARG A 39 11.73 4.36 -1.43
N PHE A 40 12.16 4.30 -2.68
CA PHE A 40 11.67 3.32 -3.65
C PHE A 40 11.90 1.89 -3.16
N ASP A 41 13.14 1.58 -2.76
CA ASP A 41 13.49 0.25 -2.23
C ASP A 41 12.70 -0.09 -0.95
N ILE A 42 12.59 0.87 -0.01
CA ILE A 42 11.80 0.69 1.23
C ILE A 42 10.34 0.38 0.91
N LEU A 43 9.73 1.11 -0.01
CA LEU A 43 8.31 0.98 -0.32
C LEU A 43 8.01 -0.34 -1.05
N VAL A 44 8.80 -0.69 -2.07
CA VAL A 44 8.59 -1.96 -2.81
C VAL A 44 8.80 -3.16 -1.88
N ASN A 45 9.86 -3.15 -1.07
CA ASN A 45 10.12 -4.23 -0.11
C ASN A 45 9.08 -4.26 1.03
N GLY A 46 8.57 -3.11 1.45
CA GLY A 46 7.47 -3.01 2.43
C GLY A 46 6.21 -3.67 1.91
N ILE A 47 5.77 -3.32 0.70
CA ILE A 47 4.60 -3.93 0.05
C ILE A 47 4.81 -5.44 -0.12
N TYR A 48 5.98 -5.88 -0.60
CA TYR A 48 6.31 -7.30 -0.73
C TYR A 48 6.22 -8.04 0.62
N SER A 49 6.90 -7.53 1.64
CA SER A 49 6.98 -8.16 2.96
C SER A 49 5.61 -8.27 3.62
N VAL A 50 4.79 -7.22 3.47
CA VAL A 50 3.43 -7.23 3.99
C VAL A 50 2.55 -8.17 3.18
N THR A 51 2.63 -8.20 1.84
CA THR A 51 1.83 -9.12 1.01
C THR A 51 2.21 -10.60 1.22
N ASP A 52 3.50 -10.94 1.30
CA ASP A 52 3.95 -12.30 1.63
C ASP A 52 3.61 -12.67 3.08
N GLY A 53 3.80 -11.72 4.01
CA GLY A 53 3.40 -11.85 5.41
C GLY A 53 1.89 -12.06 5.56
N PHE A 54 1.07 -11.31 4.82
CA PHE A 54 -0.39 -11.41 4.81
C PHE A 54 -0.86 -12.82 4.47
N ASN A 55 -0.26 -13.43 3.45
CA ASN A 55 -0.56 -14.81 3.06
C ASN A 55 -0.23 -15.83 4.15
N LYS A 56 0.79 -15.57 4.98
CA LYS A 56 1.14 -16.41 6.13
C LYS A 56 0.23 -16.15 7.34
N TYR A 57 -0.06 -14.89 7.67
CA TYR A 57 -0.84 -14.50 8.85
C TYR A 57 -2.35 -14.66 8.71
N LYS A 58 -2.92 -14.62 7.49
CA LYS A 58 -4.36 -14.87 7.23
C LYS A 58 -4.83 -16.21 7.80
N ASN A 59 -3.91 -17.15 8.03
CA ASN A 59 -4.19 -18.46 8.59
C ASN A 59 -4.10 -18.54 10.14
N ASP A 60 -3.51 -17.55 10.83
CA ASP A 60 -3.13 -17.64 12.27
C ASP A 60 -3.87 -16.66 13.22
N SER A 61 -4.99 -16.10 12.79
CA SER A 61 -6.10 -15.68 13.68
C SER A 61 -5.84 -14.59 14.74
N LYS A 62 -5.27 -13.43 14.38
CA LYS A 62 -5.42 -12.19 15.19
C LYS A 62 -5.76 -10.98 14.32
N PHE A 63 -7.00 -10.50 14.43
CA PHE A 63 -7.54 -9.43 13.57
C PHE A 63 -6.80 -8.08 13.73
N GLY A 64 -6.28 -7.78 14.93
CA GLY A 64 -5.56 -6.52 15.18
C GLY A 64 -4.26 -6.35 14.39
N GLY A 65 -3.48 -7.43 14.22
CA GLY A 65 -2.26 -7.40 13.39
C GLY A 65 -2.57 -7.23 11.90
N TYR A 66 -3.72 -7.75 11.48
CA TYR A 66 -4.18 -7.68 10.09
C TYR A 66 -4.55 -6.26 9.67
N ILE A 67 -5.23 -5.49 10.53
CA ILE A 67 -5.54 -4.08 10.25
C ILE A 67 -4.26 -3.26 10.11
N ALA A 68 -3.35 -3.35 11.08
CA ALA A 68 -2.14 -2.54 11.07
C ALA A 68 -1.30 -2.81 9.81
N ALA A 69 -1.13 -4.08 9.46
CA ALA A 69 -0.39 -4.47 8.28
C ALA A 69 -1.12 -4.05 6.98
N GLY A 70 -2.44 -4.21 6.90
CA GLY A 70 -3.23 -3.83 5.71
C GLY A 70 -3.20 -2.33 5.47
N HIS A 71 -3.27 -1.55 6.54
CA HIS A 71 -3.11 -0.10 6.50
C HIS A 71 -1.72 0.29 5.98
N GLN A 72 -0.65 -0.33 6.49
CA GLN A 72 0.71 -0.07 6.03
C GLN A 72 0.89 -0.39 4.54
N ARG A 73 0.37 -1.54 4.07
CA ARG A 73 0.44 -1.92 2.65
C ARG A 73 -0.20 -0.88 1.75
N LEU A 74 -1.36 -0.34 2.15
CA LEU A 74 -2.05 0.71 1.40
C LEU A 74 -1.26 2.01 1.39
N GLN A 75 -0.72 2.44 2.54
CA GLN A 75 0.13 3.62 2.61
C GLN A 75 1.38 3.48 1.74
N ASP A 76 2.04 2.33 1.78
CA ASP A 76 3.24 2.09 0.99
C ASP A 76 2.92 2.10 -0.51
N ALA A 77 1.81 1.49 -0.93
CA ALA A 77 1.37 1.49 -2.32
C ALA A 77 1.04 2.92 -2.82
N LEU A 78 0.30 3.71 -2.04
CA LEU A 78 -0.01 5.10 -2.37
C LEU A 78 1.25 5.98 -2.43
N ASN A 79 2.13 5.83 -1.45
CA ASN A 79 3.42 6.52 -1.42
C ASN A 79 4.30 6.13 -2.61
N LEU A 80 4.28 4.86 -3.03
CA LEU A 80 5.03 4.39 -4.19
C LEU A 80 4.51 5.00 -5.50
N ILE A 81 3.18 5.08 -5.68
CA ILE A 81 2.55 5.76 -6.82
C ILE A 81 3.00 7.22 -6.87
N SER A 82 2.87 7.92 -5.73
CA SER A 82 3.26 9.34 -5.61
C SER A 82 4.74 9.53 -5.92
N LEU A 83 5.61 8.71 -5.32
CA LEU A 83 7.06 8.77 -5.51
C LEU A 83 7.46 8.51 -6.97
N GLN A 84 6.87 7.48 -7.60
CA GLN A 84 7.12 7.16 -9.01
C GLN A 84 6.63 8.28 -9.94
N TYR A 85 5.46 8.86 -9.65
CA TYR A 85 4.99 10.01 -10.40
C TYR A 85 5.97 11.19 -10.27
N SER A 86 6.37 11.57 -9.06
CA SER A 86 7.33 12.66 -8.83
C SER A 86 8.70 12.41 -9.46
N ALA A 87 9.15 11.16 -9.52
CA ALA A 87 10.42 10.78 -10.14
C ALA A 87 10.37 10.70 -11.67
N GLY A 88 9.24 10.95 -12.33
CA GLY A 88 9.18 10.81 -13.78
C GLY A 88 8.99 9.38 -14.28
N GLY A 89 8.55 8.47 -13.41
CA GLY A 89 8.28 7.08 -13.74
C GLY A 89 7.25 6.88 -14.83
N ASP A 90 7.26 5.69 -15.43
CA ASP A 90 6.29 5.29 -16.46
C ASP A 90 4.90 5.16 -15.84
N LEU A 91 3.92 5.81 -16.46
CA LEU A 91 2.51 5.75 -16.04
C LEU A 91 1.92 4.35 -16.21
N ASN A 92 2.51 3.48 -17.04
CA ASN A 92 2.09 2.09 -17.15
C ASN A 92 2.25 1.34 -15.82
N PHE A 93 3.25 1.69 -15.01
CA PHE A 93 3.40 1.14 -13.67
C PHE A 93 2.19 1.46 -12.77
N ILE A 94 1.71 2.71 -12.81
CA ILE A 94 0.54 3.13 -12.02
C ILE A 94 -0.69 2.34 -12.48
N LYS A 95 -0.86 2.13 -13.79
CA LYS A 95 -1.96 1.32 -14.33
C LYS A 95 -1.89 -0.14 -13.87
N GLU A 96 -0.69 -0.70 -13.76
CA GLU A 96 -0.47 -2.06 -13.28
C GLU A 96 -0.74 -2.19 -11.77
N LEU A 97 -0.27 -1.24 -10.96
CA LEU A 97 -0.44 -1.24 -9.51
C LEU A 97 -1.90 -0.93 -9.09
N TYR A 98 -2.63 -0.13 -9.86
CA TYR A 98 -3.96 0.36 -9.47
C TYR A 98 -4.99 -0.75 -9.20
N PRO A 99 -5.11 -1.82 -10.01
CA PRO A 99 -5.93 -2.98 -9.68
C PRO A 99 -5.61 -3.61 -8.31
N TYR A 100 -4.33 -3.78 -7.98
CA TYR A 100 -3.90 -4.31 -6.68
C TYR A 100 -4.29 -3.36 -5.54
N LEU A 101 -4.07 -2.05 -5.72
CA LEU A 101 -4.46 -1.05 -4.74
C LEU A 101 -5.97 -1.11 -4.42
N LEU A 102 -6.82 -1.23 -5.45
CA LEU A 102 -8.26 -1.37 -5.26
C LEU A 102 -8.60 -2.65 -4.50
N HIS A 103 -8.03 -3.79 -4.93
CA HIS A 103 -8.23 -5.07 -4.26
C HIS A 103 -7.83 -5.04 -2.78
N TRP A 104 -6.65 -4.49 -2.48
CA TRP A 104 -6.15 -4.37 -1.11
C TRP A 104 -6.98 -3.40 -0.27
N THR A 105 -7.57 -2.38 -0.89
CA THR A 105 -8.46 -1.43 -0.20
C THR A 105 -9.74 -2.13 0.21
N GLU A 106 -10.32 -2.94 -0.67
CA GLU A 106 -11.49 -3.77 -0.38
C GLU A 106 -11.18 -4.80 0.74
N GLU A 107 -10.04 -5.51 0.65
CA GLU A 107 -9.63 -6.48 1.67
C GLU A 107 -9.41 -5.82 3.05
N TYR A 108 -8.80 -4.64 3.07
CA TYR A 108 -8.61 -3.87 4.30
C TYR A 108 -9.94 -3.39 4.90
N ALA A 109 -10.85 -2.88 4.07
CA ALA A 109 -12.16 -2.42 4.53
C ALA A 109 -12.99 -3.57 5.12
N GLU A 110 -13.01 -4.73 4.46
CA GLU A 110 -13.67 -5.93 4.97
C GLU A 110 -13.08 -6.35 6.32
N THR A 111 -11.75 -6.38 6.43
CA THR A 111 -11.14 -6.85 7.68
C THR A 111 -11.26 -5.85 8.82
N SER A 112 -11.21 -4.55 8.54
CA SER A 112 -11.52 -3.54 9.55
C SER A 112 -12.96 -3.67 10.04
N HIS A 113 -13.91 -3.95 9.14
CA HIS A 113 -15.28 -4.21 9.52
C HIS A 113 -15.39 -5.43 10.44
N LEU A 114 -14.76 -6.55 10.07
CA LEU A 114 -14.76 -7.78 10.88
C LEU A 114 -14.11 -7.58 12.25
N TYR A 115 -13.00 -6.83 12.33
CA TYR A 115 -12.37 -6.49 13.60
C TYR A 115 -13.31 -5.73 14.53
N ASN A 116 -14.02 -4.71 14.02
CA ASN A 116 -14.97 -3.93 14.82
C ASN A 116 -16.12 -4.78 15.37
N LEU A 117 -16.46 -5.88 14.70
CA LEU A 117 -17.44 -6.86 15.18
C LEU A 117 -16.84 -7.91 16.12
N SER A 118 -15.51 -8.01 16.19
CA SER A 118 -14.80 -9.02 16.96
C SER A 118 -14.62 -8.63 18.43
N PRO A 119 -14.45 -9.62 19.34
CA PRO A 119 -14.08 -9.35 20.73
C PRO A 119 -12.75 -8.58 20.88
N ASP A 120 -11.84 -8.68 19.90
CA ASP A 120 -10.53 -8.01 19.91
C ASP A 120 -10.65 -6.48 19.91
N ALA A 121 -11.77 -5.93 19.44
CA ALA A 121 -12.03 -4.49 19.47
C ALA A 121 -12.38 -3.98 20.88
N GLY A 122 -12.75 -4.86 21.82
CA GLY A 122 -13.06 -4.48 23.20
C GLY A 122 -14.17 -3.42 23.30
N GLY A 123 -15.13 -3.44 22.36
CA GLY A 123 -16.21 -2.44 22.26
C GLY A 123 -15.81 -1.09 21.64
N ARG A 124 -14.56 -0.94 21.18
CA ARG A 124 -14.11 0.24 20.43
C ARG A 124 -14.50 0.12 18.97
N TYR A 125 -14.83 1.25 18.34
CA TYR A 125 -15.00 1.32 16.90
C TYR A 125 -13.77 2.01 16.29
N VAL A 126 -13.05 1.29 15.44
CA VAL A 126 -11.89 1.82 14.70
C VAL A 126 -12.36 2.14 13.29
N TRP A 127 -12.28 3.42 12.93
CA TRP A 127 -12.57 3.87 11.57
C TRP A 127 -11.49 3.37 10.61
N HIS A 128 -11.88 2.74 9.50
CA HIS A 128 -10.94 2.33 8.45
C HIS A 128 -10.44 3.52 7.64
N ILE A 129 -11.29 4.54 7.46
CA ILE A 129 -10.96 5.87 6.92
C ILE A 129 -11.80 6.88 7.71
N SER A 130 -11.15 7.76 8.46
CA SER A 130 -11.84 8.69 9.36
C SER A 130 -12.34 9.95 8.63
N LEU A 131 -13.16 9.76 7.59
CA LEU A 131 -13.70 10.84 6.75
C LEU A 131 -14.55 11.87 7.53
N GLY A 132 -15.04 11.49 8.72
CA GLY A 132 -15.86 12.33 9.60
C GLY A 132 -15.12 12.90 10.82
N THR A 133 -13.80 12.78 10.89
CA THR A 133 -12.99 13.27 12.02
C THR A 133 -11.92 14.24 11.55
N GLU A 134 -11.38 15.07 12.45
CA GLU A 134 -10.22 15.94 12.17
C GLU A 134 -9.03 15.15 11.60
N ASP A 135 -8.94 13.85 11.92
CA ASP A 135 -7.87 12.96 11.44
C ASP A 135 -7.84 12.78 9.91
N TYR A 136 -8.93 13.11 9.20
CA TYR A 136 -8.99 13.08 7.74
C TYR A 136 -7.87 13.91 7.09
N TRP A 137 -7.51 15.04 7.69
CA TRP A 137 -6.54 15.98 7.11
C TRP A 137 -5.08 15.56 7.28
N TYR A 138 -4.77 14.57 8.13
CA TYR A 138 -3.39 14.10 8.32
C TYR A 138 -2.96 13.05 7.29
N ILE A 139 -3.91 12.51 6.51
CA ILE A 139 -3.66 11.47 5.50
C ILE A 139 -3.54 12.09 4.08
N ALA A 140 -3.91 13.35 3.90
CA ALA A 140 -3.89 14.08 2.62
C ALA A 140 -2.58 14.86 2.38
#